data_AF-A0A846E040-F1
#
_entry.id   AF-A0A846E040-F1
#
_cell.length_a   1.000
_cell.length_b   1.000
_cell.length_c   1.000
_cell.angle_alpha   90.00
_cell.angle_beta   90.00
_cell.angle_gamma   90.00
#
_symmetry.space_group_name_H-M   'P 1'
#
loop_
_entity.id
_entity.type
_entity.pdbx_description
1 polymer ?
#
loop_
_entity_poly.entity_id
_entity_poly.type
_entity_poly.pdbx_seq_one_letter_code
_entity_poly.pdbx_strand_id
1 'polypeptide(L)'
;FRAKTLKDAAPFNPSRIFAIQLMLSKFEYDGALNPNFAPGSFVLQLETIKAYGGITKPQFIMISSAGVTRPGRPGINLEEEPPAVRMNDQLGGILTWKLRGEDAVRDSGVSYTIIRPCALTEEPGGQALVFAQGDNIRGKVSREDIAELCIQVLEQPKACNVTFEVKEASDGLRDWQTLFCDINTDSN
;
A
#
# COMPACT_ATOMS: atom_id res chain seq x y z
N PHE A 1 20.62 -14.45 28.40
CA PHE A 1 21.19 -14.60 27.05
C PHE A 1 22.40 -13.69 26.93
N ARG A 2 23.55 -14.18 26.46
CA ARG A 2 24.75 -13.37 26.17
C ARG A 2 24.98 -13.39 24.66
N ALA A 3 25.18 -12.23 24.05
CA ALA A 3 25.54 -12.15 22.64
C ALA A 3 26.92 -12.79 22.42
N LYS A 4 27.09 -13.53 21.33
CA LYS A 4 28.35 -14.16 20.93
C LYS A 4 28.54 -14.04 19.42
N THR A 5 29.74 -13.68 19.01
CA THR A 5 30.18 -13.71 17.62
C THR A 5 30.46 -15.15 17.19
N LEU A 6 29.85 -15.58 16.09
CA LEU A 6 30.12 -16.88 15.48
C LEU A 6 31.06 -16.68 14.30
N LYS A 7 32.37 -16.91 14.51
CA LYS A 7 33.40 -16.71 13.49
C LYS A 7 33.36 -17.74 12.36
N ASP A 8 32.92 -18.96 12.68
CA ASP A 8 32.85 -20.11 11.75
C ASP A 8 31.42 -20.38 11.25
N ALA A 9 30.51 -19.41 11.38
CA ALA A 9 29.16 -19.55 10.88
C ALA A 9 29.11 -19.44 9.34
N ALA A 10 28.12 -20.10 8.74
CA ALA A 10 27.78 -19.84 7.35
C ALA A 10 27.44 -18.35 7.13
N PRO A 11 27.65 -17.81 5.91
CA PRO A 11 27.28 -16.43 5.61
C PRO A 11 25.86 -16.11 6.06
N PHE A 12 25.69 -14.96 6.71
CA PHE A 12 24.41 -14.49 7.19
C PHE A 12 23.40 -14.43 6.04
N ASN A 13 22.25 -15.11 6.19
CA ASN A 13 21.17 -15.07 5.21
C ASN A 13 20.14 -14.00 5.65
N PRO A 14 20.13 -12.81 5.03
CA PRO A 14 19.23 -11.74 5.42
C PRO A 14 17.75 -12.07 5.21
N SER A 15 17.42 -13.06 4.36
CA SER A 15 16.05 -13.50 4.11
C SER A 15 15.48 -14.40 5.23
N ARG A 16 16.25 -14.69 6.28
CA ARG A 16 15.85 -15.57 7.39
C ARG A 16 15.91 -14.89 8.76
N ILE A 17 15.75 -13.57 8.81
CA ILE A 17 15.63 -12.84 10.09
C ILE A 17 14.22 -13.05 10.63
N PHE A 18 14.10 -13.68 11.80
CA PHE A 18 12.81 -13.95 12.47
C PHE A 18 12.65 -13.19 13.80
N ALA A 19 13.73 -12.62 14.35
CA ALA A 19 13.71 -11.87 15.59
C ALA A 19 14.84 -10.84 15.64
N ILE A 20 14.57 -9.70 16.29
CA ILE A 20 15.54 -8.65 16.60
C ILE A 20 15.43 -8.36 18.10
N GLN A 21 16.57 -8.16 18.76
CA GLN A 21 16.64 -7.76 20.16
C GLN A 21 17.51 -6.51 20.30
N LEU A 22 17.02 -5.51 21.02
CA LEU A 22 17.81 -4.38 21.50
C LEU A 22 18.17 -4.63 22.97
N MET A 23 19.44 -4.42 23.33
CA MET A 23 19.94 -4.69 24.68
C MET A 23 20.92 -3.61 25.11
N LEU A 24 20.64 -2.95 26.24
CA LEU A 24 21.65 -2.20 26.98
C LEU A 24 22.41 -3.19 27.87
N SER A 25 23.72 -3.36 27.62
CA SER A 25 24.53 -4.38 28.27
C SER A 25 25.75 -3.79 28.97
N LYS A 26 26.02 -4.29 30.17
CA LYS A 26 27.28 -4.08 30.90
C LYS A 26 28.48 -4.77 30.23
N PHE A 27 28.20 -5.66 29.28
CA PHE A 27 29.20 -6.45 28.56
C PHE A 27 29.17 -6.14 27.06
N GLU A 28 30.35 -6.11 26.45
CA GLU A 28 30.53 -6.11 25.00
C GLU A 28 30.08 -7.43 24.36
N TYR A 29 30.06 -7.43 23.03
CA TYR A 29 30.06 -8.66 22.24
C TYR A 29 31.17 -9.60 22.76
N ASP A 30 30.85 -10.87 22.99
CA ASP A 30 31.78 -11.89 23.50
C ASP A 30 32.16 -11.80 25.00
N GLY A 31 31.43 -10.98 25.79
CA GLY A 31 31.41 -11.10 27.25
C GLY A 31 32.49 -10.31 28.01
N ALA A 32 33.28 -9.49 27.33
CA ALA A 32 34.15 -8.49 27.96
C ALA A 32 33.33 -7.37 28.63
N LEU A 33 33.88 -6.62 29.58
CA LEU A 33 33.20 -5.45 30.15
C LEU A 33 33.11 -4.33 29.10
N ASN A 34 31.93 -3.72 29.00
CA ASN A 34 31.70 -2.54 28.18
C ASN A 34 32.31 -1.31 28.89
N PRO A 35 33.37 -0.68 28.36
CA PRO A 35 34.04 0.44 29.01
C PRO A 35 33.18 1.72 29.03
N ASN A 36 32.15 1.79 28.19
CA ASN A 36 31.21 2.90 28.10
C ASN A 36 29.96 2.71 28.98
N PHE A 37 29.84 1.57 29.66
CA PHE A 37 28.71 1.33 30.56
C PHE A 37 28.82 2.22 31.80
N ALA A 38 27.79 3.04 32.03
CA ALA A 38 27.62 3.80 33.26
C ALA A 38 26.38 3.31 34.02
N PRO A 39 26.47 2.99 35.33
CA PRO A 39 25.30 2.70 36.14
C PRO A 39 24.45 3.97 36.29
N GLY A 40 23.13 3.84 36.14
CA GLY A 40 22.20 4.96 36.28
C GLY A 40 20.86 4.69 35.60
N SER A 41 19.96 5.66 35.70
CA SER A 41 18.69 5.65 34.98
C SER A 41 18.94 5.78 33.48
N PHE A 42 18.23 4.99 32.69
CA PHE A 42 18.27 5.01 31.24
C PHE A 42 16.84 5.00 30.70
N VAL A 43 16.60 5.78 29.65
CA VAL A 43 15.35 5.80 28.91
C VAL A 43 15.68 5.70 27.43
N LEU A 44 15.08 4.73 26.75
CA LEU A 44 15.10 4.61 25.30
C LEU A 44 13.69 4.83 24.78
N GLN A 45 13.51 5.86 23.95
CA GLN A 45 12.29 6.06 23.19
C GLN A 45 12.53 5.52 21.78
N LEU A 46 11.68 4.59 21.35
CA LEU A 46 11.70 4.01 20.02
C LEU A 46 10.39 4.37 19.34
N GLU A 47 10.49 5.02 18.19
CA GLU A 47 9.33 5.29 17.35
C GLU A 47 9.01 4.08 16.47
N THR A 48 10.00 3.55 15.74
CA THR A 48 9.84 2.36 14.89
C THR A 48 11.10 1.50 14.84
N ILE A 49 10.93 0.20 14.58
CA ILE A 49 11.99 -0.71 14.16
C ILE A 49 11.58 -1.27 12.81
N LYS A 50 12.37 -1.02 11.76
CA LYS A 50 12.10 -1.51 10.40
C LYS A 50 13.27 -2.33 9.89
N ALA A 51 12.98 -3.52 9.36
CA ALA A 51 13.95 -4.28 8.60
C ALA A 51 13.98 -3.72 7.17
N TYR A 52 15.15 -3.27 6.70
CA TYR A 52 15.34 -2.93 5.30
C TYR A 52 15.55 -4.23 4.52
N GLY A 53 14.49 -4.72 3.88
CA GLY A 53 14.58 -5.73 2.84
C GLY A 53 14.98 -5.11 1.49
N GLY A 54 14.95 -5.92 0.44
CA GLY A 54 15.11 -5.42 -0.94
C GLY A 54 14.00 -4.44 -1.34
N ILE A 55 13.85 -4.23 -2.64
CA ILE A 55 12.83 -3.33 -3.17
C ILE A 55 11.44 -3.75 -2.65
N THR A 56 10.78 -2.87 -1.90
CA THR A 56 9.44 -3.15 -1.35
C THR A 56 8.43 -3.15 -2.49
N LYS A 57 7.60 -4.19 -2.52
CA LYS A 57 6.51 -4.36 -3.47
C LYS A 57 5.19 -4.49 -2.70
N PRO A 58 4.05 -4.26 -3.35
CA PRO A 58 2.74 -4.51 -2.74
C PRO A 58 2.62 -5.93 -2.20
N GLN A 59 2.11 -6.05 -0.98
CA GLN A 59 1.80 -7.32 -0.31
C GLN A 59 0.30 -7.54 -0.17
N PHE A 60 -0.47 -6.46 -0.21
CA PHE A 60 -1.93 -6.47 -0.13
C PHE A 60 -2.52 -5.63 -1.26
N ILE A 61 -3.49 -6.18 -1.99
CA ILE A 61 -4.21 -5.45 -3.04
C ILE A 61 -5.68 -5.37 -2.64
N MET A 62 -6.21 -4.15 -2.56
CA MET A 62 -7.63 -3.90 -2.31
C MET A 62 -8.31 -3.43 -3.59
N ILE A 63 -9.33 -4.15 -4.03
CA ILE A 63 -10.24 -3.68 -5.08
C ILE A 63 -11.38 -2.90 -4.40
N SER A 64 -11.28 -1.58 -4.45
CA SER A 64 -12.25 -0.64 -3.90
C SER A 64 -13.28 -0.23 -4.95
N SER A 65 -13.52 1.07 -5.16
CA SER A 65 -14.40 1.65 -6.18
C SER A 65 -14.02 3.10 -6.39
N ALA A 66 -14.08 3.59 -7.64
CA ALA A 66 -14.14 5.03 -7.86
C ALA A 66 -15.44 5.58 -7.24
N GLY A 67 -15.40 6.82 -6.81
CA GLY A 67 -16.50 7.54 -6.17
C GLY A 67 -16.49 7.46 -4.65
N VAL A 68 -15.59 6.72 -4.01
CA VAL A 68 -15.62 6.53 -2.54
C VAL A 68 -15.42 7.81 -1.73
N THR A 69 -14.80 8.84 -2.31
CA THR A 69 -14.60 10.14 -1.66
C THR A 69 -15.58 11.22 -2.13
N ARG A 70 -16.55 10.87 -3.00
CA ARG A 70 -17.54 11.82 -3.53
C ARG A 70 -18.77 12.03 -2.64
N PRO A 71 -19.31 11.02 -1.92
CA PRO A 71 -20.39 11.24 -0.97
C PRO A 71 -20.03 12.31 0.05
N GLY A 72 -20.80 13.40 0.10
CA GLY A 72 -20.57 14.52 1.03
C GLY A 72 -19.42 15.46 0.66
N ARG A 73 -18.74 15.28 -0.49
CA ARG A 73 -17.68 16.18 -0.95
C ARG A 73 -18.28 17.54 -1.36
N PRO A 74 -17.81 18.67 -0.78
CA PRO A 74 -18.28 19.99 -1.16
C PRO A 74 -18.06 20.28 -2.65
N GLY A 75 -19.03 20.91 -3.29
CA GLY A 75 -18.92 21.35 -4.70
C GLY A 75 -19.21 20.28 -5.76
N ILE A 76 -19.66 19.08 -5.36
CA ILE A 76 -20.13 18.05 -6.31
C ILE A 76 -21.63 18.23 -6.59
N ASN A 77 -22.00 18.24 -7.88
CA ASN A 77 -23.39 18.09 -8.29
C ASN A 77 -23.80 16.62 -8.21
N LEU A 78 -24.53 16.24 -7.16
CA LEU A 78 -24.99 14.88 -6.94
C LEU A 78 -25.77 14.33 -8.13
N GLU A 79 -26.61 15.12 -8.82
CA GLU A 79 -27.47 14.61 -9.89
C GLU A 79 -26.69 14.01 -11.08
N GLU A 80 -25.48 14.52 -11.32
CA GLU A 80 -24.57 14.08 -12.37
C GLU A 80 -23.71 12.88 -11.97
N GLU A 81 -23.69 12.52 -10.69
CA GLU A 81 -22.86 11.43 -10.19
C GLU A 81 -23.44 10.05 -10.54
N PRO A 82 -22.60 9.00 -10.63
CA PRO A 82 -23.06 7.64 -10.81
C PRO A 82 -24.05 7.20 -9.71
N PRO A 83 -24.96 6.25 -10.00
CA PRO A 83 -25.96 5.79 -9.03
C PRO A 83 -25.38 5.37 -7.68
N ALA A 84 -24.20 4.73 -7.67
CA ALA A 84 -23.54 4.31 -6.44
C ALA A 84 -23.20 5.47 -5.50
N VAL A 85 -22.87 6.66 -6.05
CA VAL A 85 -22.58 7.87 -5.27
C VAL A 85 -23.86 8.55 -4.85
N ARG A 86 -24.80 8.76 -5.79
CA ARG A 86 -26.11 9.39 -5.52
C ARG A 86 -26.94 8.66 -4.48
N MET A 87 -26.94 7.34 -4.56
CA MET A 87 -27.79 6.46 -3.76
C MET A 87 -26.98 5.76 -2.67
N ASN A 88 -25.78 6.26 -2.33
CA ASN A 88 -24.90 5.58 -1.39
C ASN A 88 -25.61 5.22 -0.07
N ASP A 89 -26.37 6.15 0.51
CA ASP A 89 -27.11 5.91 1.76
C ASP A 89 -28.20 4.84 1.59
N GLN A 90 -28.90 4.85 0.46
CA GLN A 90 -29.93 3.85 0.13
C GLN A 90 -29.32 2.46 -0.13
N LEU A 91 -28.06 2.42 -0.58
CA LEU A 91 -27.25 1.22 -0.76
C LEU A 91 -26.52 0.80 0.52
N GLY A 92 -26.93 1.33 1.69
CA GLY A 92 -26.36 0.98 2.99
C GLY A 92 -24.97 1.58 3.25
N GLY A 93 -24.61 2.65 2.55
CA GLY A 93 -23.32 3.32 2.69
C GLY A 93 -22.16 2.53 2.09
N ILE A 94 -22.39 1.74 1.03
CA ILE A 94 -21.39 0.84 0.45
C ILE A 94 -20.05 1.55 0.11
N LEU A 95 -20.10 2.77 -0.44
CA LEU A 95 -18.89 3.55 -0.75
C LEU A 95 -18.23 4.08 0.51
N THR A 96 -19.02 4.46 1.52
CA THR A 96 -18.52 4.88 2.84
C THR A 96 -17.77 3.74 3.52
N TRP A 97 -18.29 2.52 3.46
CA TRP A 97 -17.63 1.35 4.04
C TRP A 97 -16.41 0.89 3.24
N LYS A 98 -16.43 1.02 1.92
CA LYS A 98 -15.23 0.83 1.09
C LYS A 98 -14.14 1.83 1.48
N LEU A 99 -14.46 3.12 1.62
CA LEU A 99 -13.50 4.14 2.06
C LEU A 99 -12.90 3.81 3.43
N ARG A 100 -13.73 3.43 4.41
CA ARG A 100 -13.25 2.99 5.73
C ARG A 100 -12.35 1.75 5.66
N GLY A 101 -12.65 0.83 4.75
CA GLY A 101 -11.79 -0.32 4.47
C GLY A 101 -10.45 0.09 3.89
N GLU A 102 -10.42 1.09 3.01
CA GLU A 102 -9.18 1.66 2.51
C GLU A 102 -8.36 2.28 3.64
N ASP A 103 -8.97 3.11 4.49
CA ASP A 103 -8.29 3.75 5.62
C ASP A 103 -7.69 2.70 6.57
N ALA A 104 -8.42 1.63 6.87
CA ALA A 104 -7.89 0.52 7.67
C ALA A 104 -6.70 -0.18 7.01
N VAL A 105 -6.66 -0.28 5.67
CA VAL A 105 -5.51 -0.81 4.93
C VAL A 105 -4.33 0.16 5.02
N ARG A 106 -4.56 1.48 4.86
CA ARG A 106 -3.51 2.50 5.00
C ARG A 106 -2.87 2.49 6.38
N ASP A 107 -3.71 2.38 7.42
CA ASP A 107 -3.28 2.36 8.82
C ASP A 107 -2.63 1.04 9.26
N SER A 108 -2.75 -0.02 8.46
CA SER A 108 -2.29 -1.37 8.83
C SER A 108 -0.77 -1.53 8.90
N GLY A 109 -0.02 -0.65 8.24
CA GLY A 109 1.43 -0.78 8.05
C GLY A 109 1.85 -1.87 7.04
N VAL A 110 0.90 -2.59 6.44
CA VAL A 110 1.17 -3.52 5.34
C VAL A 110 1.43 -2.73 4.06
N SER A 111 2.42 -3.14 3.26
CA SER A 111 2.64 -2.53 1.95
C SER A 111 1.47 -2.85 1.02
N TYR A 112 0.74 -1.85 0.53
CA TYR A 112 -0.51 -2.06 -0.17
C TYR A 112 -0.59 -1.40 -1.55
N THR A 113 -1.60 -1.79 -2.32
CA THR A 113 -2.13 -1.04 -3.46
C THR A 113 -3.65 -1.03 -3.38
N ILE A 114 -4.24 0.16 -3.45
CA ILE A 114 -5.71 0.31 -3.49
C ILE A 114 -6.09 0.72 -4.91
N ILE A 115 -6.82 -0.16 -5.59
CA ILE A 115 -7.31 0.07 -6.93
C ILE A 115 -8.77 0.49 -6.81
N ARG A 116 -9.15 1.62 -7.41
CA ARG A 116 -10.53 2.13 -7.47
C ARG A 116 -11.04 2.04 -8.91
N PRO A 117 -11.55 0.89 -9.36
CA PRO A 117 -12.12 0.79 -10.69
C PRO A 117 -13.28 1.76 -10.87
N CYS A 118 -13.38 2.36 -12.06
CA CYS A 118 -14.64 2.93 -12.53
C CYS A 118 -15.66 1.81 -12.80
N ALA A 119 -16.75 2.09 -13.52
CA ALA A 119 -17.82 1.12 -13.71
C ALA A 119 -17.31 -0.20 -14.32
N LEU A 120 -17.48 -1.32 -13.61
CA LEU A 120 -17.02 -2.62 -14.08
C LEU A 120 -17.90 -3.15 -15.22
N THR A 121 -17.28 -3.76 -16.22
CA THR A 121 -17.97 -4.42 -17.34
C THR A 121 -17.59 -5.89 -17.46
N GLU A 122 -18.36 -6.64 -18.26
CA GLU A 122 -18.06 -8.01 -18.71
C GLU A 122 -17.50 -8.02 -20.14
N GLU A 123 -17.05 -6.87 -20.65
CA GLU A 123 -16.40 -6.80 -21.96
C GLU A 123 -15.03 -7.48 -21.89
N PRO A 124 -14.53 -8.03 -23.01
CA PRO A 124 -13.18 -8.58 -23.06
C PRO A 124 -12.12 -7.53 -22.71
N GLY A 125 -11.08 -7.95 -21.99
CA GLY A 125 -9.94 -7.10 -21.64
C GLY A 125 -8.99 -6.84 -22.81
N GLY A 126 -7.81 -6.35 -22.48
CA GLY A 126 -6.78 -5.91 -23.44
C GLY A 126 -6.93 -4.46 -23.87
N GLN A 127 -7.75 -3.68 -23.17
CA GLN A 127 -7.90 -2.26 -23.43
C GLN A 127 -6.74 -1.47 -22.82
N ALA A 128 -6.47 -0.29 -23.36
CA ALA A 128 -5.50 0.61 -22.77
C ALA A 128 -6.12 1.30 -21.55
N LEU A 129 -5.32 1.49 -20.50
CA LEU A 129 -5.80 2.00 -19.21
C LEU A 129 -5.32 3.43 -18.97
N VAL A 130 -6.07 4.13 -18.13
CA VAL A 130 -5.71 5.45 -17.60
C VAL A 130 -5.87 5.40 -16.10
N PHE A 131 -4.81 5.78 -15.39
CA PHE A 131 -4.85 5.96 -13.94
C PHE A 131 -4.99 7.43 -13.59
N ALA A 132 -5.67 7.71 -12.48
CA ALA A 132 -5.78 9.04 -11.92
C ALA A 132 -5.83 8.96 -10.40
N GLN A 133 -5.71 10.13 -9.74
CA GLN A 133 -5.89 10.27 -8.30
C GLN A 133 -6.83 11.43 -7.99
N GLY A 134 -7.45 11.39 -6.82
CA GLY A 134 -8.37 12.42 -6.33
C GLY A 134 -9.83 12.18 -6.70
N ASP A 135 -10.14 11.01 -7.26
CA ASP A 135 -11.51 10.53 -7.45
C ASP A 135 -12.34 11.42 -8.38
N ASN A 136 -11.73 11.91 -9.46
CA ASN A 136 -12.35 12.86 -10.38
C ASN A 136 -12.68 12.24 -11.76
N ILE A 137 -12.18 11.04 -12.05
CA ILE A 137 -12.43 10.40 -13.35
C ILE A 137 -13.73 9.60 -13.37
N ARG A 138 -14.36 9.53 -14.54
CA ARG A 138 -15.52 8.68 -14.83
C ARG A 138 -15.21 7.84 -16.06
N GLY A 139 -15.78 6.65 -16.12
CA GLY A 139 -15.56 5.72 -17.22
C GLY A 139 -15.99 4.31 -16.84
N LYS A 140 -15.47 3.35 -17.59
CA LYS A 140 -15.69 1.93 -17.39
C LYS A 140 -14.38 1.16 -17.53
N VAL A 141 -14.33 -0.05 -17.00
CA VAL A 141 -13.19 -0.96 -17.14
C VAL A 141 -13.65 -2.41 -16.99
N SER A 142 -13.13 -3.29 -17.82
CA SER A 142 -13.43 -4.71 -17.82
C SER A 142 -12.90 -5.38 -16.55
N ARG A 143 -13.62 -6.40 -16.09
CA ARG A 143 -13.12 -7.24 -14.98
C ARG A 143 -11.83 -7.95 -15.33
N GLU A 144 -11.63 -8.29 -16.60
CA GLU A 144 -10.40 -8.92 -17.10
C GLU A 144 -9.20 -7.98 -16.96
N ASP A 145 -9.31 -6.71 -17.36
CA ASP A 145 -8.21 -5.75 -17.21
C ASP A 145 -7.90 -5.42 -15.75
N ILE A 146 -8.91 -5.42 -14.87
CA ILE A 146 -8.67 -5.29 -13.42
C ILE A 146 -7.95 -6.52 -12.86
N ALA A 147 -8.29 -7.73 -13.32
CA ALA A 147 -7.61 -8.94 -12.89
C ALA A 147 -6.14 -8.95 -13.32
N GLU A 148 -5.87 -8.60 -14.58
CA GLU A 148 -4.50 -8.46 -15.08
C GLU A 148 -3.72 -7.39 -14.30
N LEU A 149 -4.33 -6.21 -14.08
CA LEU A 149 -3.74 -5.15 -13.27
C LEU A 149 -3.35 -5.64 -11.86
N CYS A 150 -4.19 -6.43 -11.19
CA CYS A 150 -3.86 -6.98 -9.87
C CYS A 150 -2.58 -7.84 -9.92
N ILE A 151 -2.36 -8.61 -10.98
CA ILE A 151 -1.16 -9.42 -11.14
C ILE A 151 0.05 -8.52 -11.37
N GLN A 152 -0.08 -7.54 -12.26
CA GLN A 152 1.02 -6.64 -12.62
C GLN A 152 1.49 -5.82 -11.42
N VAL A 153 0.56 -5.33 -10.59
CA VAL A 153 0.84 -4.55 -9.38
C VAL A 153 1.81 -5.25 -8.43
N LEU A 154 1.71 -6.57 -8.26
CA LEU A 154 2.55 -7.34 -7.34
C LEU A 154 4.05 -7.22 -7.66
N GLU A 155 4.38 -6.99 -8.94
CA GLU A 155 5.76 -6.88 -9.40
C GLU A 155 6.28 -5.45 -9.49
N GLN A 156 5.42 -4.45 -9.25
CA GLN A 156 5.74 -3.02 -9.42
C GLN A 156 6.04 -2.32 -8.09
N PRO A 157 7.31 -1.97 -7.82
CA PRO A 157 7.67 -1.22 -6.61
C PRO A 157 6.96 0.14 -6.50
N LYS A 158 6.72 0.80 -7.64
CA LYS A 158 6.00 2.08 -7.70
C LYS A 158 4.52 1.97 -7.34
N ALA A 159 3.96 0.75 -7.34
CA ALA A 159 2.60 0.52 -6.90
C ALA A 159 2.50 0.33 -5.37
N CYS A 160 3.58 0.52 -4.62
CA CYS A 160 3.57 0.38 -3.16
C CYS A 160 3.03 1.64 -2.48
N ASN A 161 2.06 1.46 -1.57
CA ASN A 161 1.39 2.50 -0.79
C ASN A 161 0.78 3.58 -1.69
N VAL A 162 0.06 3.15 -2.72
CA VAL A 162 -0.67 4.06 -3.63
C VAL A 162 -2.15 3.70 -3.65
N THR A 163 -2.97 4.74 -3.76
CA THR A 163 -4.37 4.65 -4.14
C THR A 163 -4.59 5.36 -5.48
N PHE A 164 -5.25 4.71 -6.43
CA PHE A 164 -5.57 5.32 -7.72
C PHE A 164 -6.89 4.81 -8.30
N GLU A 165 -7.54 5.65 -9.11
CA GLU A 165 -8.67 5.28 -9.95
C GLU A 165 -8.20 4.74 -11.29
N VAL A 166 -8.96 3.80 -11.87
CA VAL A 166 -8.65 3.23 -13.19
C VAL A 166 -9.88 3.18 -14.08
N LYS A 167 -9.69 3.51 -15.36
CA LYS A 167 -10.65 3.31 -16.44
C LYS A 167 -9.95 2.88 -17.72
N GLU A 168 -10.70 2.35 -18.66
CA GLU A 168 -10.27 2.17 -20.04
C GLU A 168 -10.36 3.50 -20.80
N ALA A 169 -9.42 3.69 -21.74
CA ALA A 169 -9.49 4.76 -22.72
C ALA A 169 -8.75 4.36 -24.00
N SER A 170 -9.27 4.76 -25.16
CA SER A 170 -8.64 4.46 -26.46
C SER A 170 -7.26 5.07 -26.64
N ASP A 171 -6.99 6.18 -25.95
CA ASP A 171 -5.73 6.92 -25.87
C ASP A 171 -4.93 6.58 -24.60
N GLY A 172 -5.35 5.56 -23.84
CA GLY A 172 -4.67 5.11 -22.65
C GLY A 172 -3.31 4.46 -22.93
N LEU A 173 -2.63 4.07 -21.84
CA LEU A 173 -1.36 3.37 -21.92
C LEU A 173 -1.55 1.87 -21.73
N ARG A 174 -0.71 1.09 -22.42
CA ARG A 174 -0.59 -0.37 -22.23
C ARG A 174 0.65 -0.76 -21.42
N ASP A 175 1.58 0.17 -21.27
CA ASP A 175 2.81 -0.05 -20.52
C ASP A 175 2.59 0.21 -19.02
N TRP A 176 2.65 -0.88 -18.24
CA TRP A 176 2.42 -0.84 -16.80
C TRP A 176 3.43 0.03 -16.06
N GLN A 177 4.69 0.05 -16.48
CA GLN A 177 5.71 0.86 -15.80
C GLN A 177 5.42 2.36 -15.92
N THR A 178 5.01 2.80 -17.11
CA THR A 178 4.66 4.20 -17.36
C THR A 178 3.37 4.59 -16.63
N LEU A 179 2.39 3.69 -16.56
CA LEU A 179 1.13 3.94 -15.83
C LEU A 179 1.35 4.29 -14.35
N PHE A 180 2.38 3.73 -13.70
CA PHE A 180 2.72 4.04 -12.31
C PHE A 180 3.69 5.21 -12.13
N CYS A 181 4.19 5.84 -13.21
CA CYS A 181 5.14 6.95 -13.08
C CYS A 181 4.51 8.21 -12.50
N ASP A 182 3.24 8.46 -12.81
CA ASP A 182 2.54 9.70 -12.45
C ASP A 182 1.64 9.54 -11.21
N ILE A 183 1.71 8.38 -10.55
CA ILE A 183 0.95 8.08 -9.34
C ILE A 183 1.79 8.41 -8.11
N ASN A 184 1.25 9.27 -7.26
CA ASN A 184 1.86 9.65 -6.00
C ASN A 184 1.53 8.62 -4.92
N THR A 185 2.50 8.37 -4.04
CA THR A 185 2.27 7.60 -2.83
C THR A 185 1.31 8.31 -1.89
N ASP A 186 0.46 7.54 -1.24
CA ASP A 186 -0.44 8.04 -0.21
C ASP A 186 0.39 8.68 0.91
N SER A 187 -0.08 9.83 1.41
CA SER A 187 0.55 10.51 2.54
C SER A 187 0.17 9.77 3.82
N ASN A 188 1.16 9.39 4.63
CA ASN A 188 0.93 8.98 6.02
C ASN A 188 0.50 10.17 6.87
#